data_AF-A0AAW9S5P4-F1
#
_entry.id   AF-A0AAW9S5P4-F1
#
_cell.length_a   1.000
_cell.length_b   1.000
_cell.length_c   1.000
_cell.angle_alpha   90.00
_cell.angle_beta   90.00
_cell.angle_gamma   90.00
#
_symmetry.space_group_name_H-M   'P 1'
#
loop_
_entity.id
_entity.type
_entity.pdbx_description
1 polymer ?
#
loop_
_entity_poly.entity_id
_entity_poly.type
_entity_poly.pdbx_seq_one_letter_code
_entity_poly.pdbx_strand_id
1 'polypeptide(L)'
;MEELISQKKTIGLYIFDEEKKIFTSDVEITLGIKKLKDGLYKAEYYFFDGYETGLSEDFQLYFEGNENEAKEKAILSWNEDAEIFMGYPIIYTNIYCEIENV
;
A
#
# COMPACT_ATOMS: atom_id res chain seq x y z
N MET A 1 -3.49 23.30 -0.97
CA MET A 1 -2.76 22.09 -1.42
C MET A 1 -3.68 20.88 -1.41
N GLU A 2 -4.42 20.67 -0.32
CA GLU A 2 -5.40 19.58 -0.16
C GLU A 2 -6.50 19.62 -1.24
N GLU A 3 -7.08 20.79 -1.54
CA GLU A 3 -8.06 20.91 -2.63
C GLU A 3 -7.51 20.46 -4.01
N LEU A 4 -6.22 20.66 -4.28
CA LEU A 4 -5.61 20.30 -5.55
C LEU A 4 -5.38 18.79 -5.67
N ILE A 5 -4.97 18.13 -4.57
CA ILE A 5 -4.82 16.67 -4.57
C ILE A 5 -6.20 16.01 -4.63
N SER A 6 -7.22 16.52 -3.94
CA SER A 6 -8.59 15.98 -4.01
C SER A 6 -9.23 16.10 -5.40
N GLN A 7 -8.81 17.06 -6.22
CA GLN A 7 -9.23 17.15 -7.63
C GLN A 7 -8.56 16.08 -8.51
N LYS A 8 -7.35 15.64 -8.15
CA LYS A 8 -6.59 14.61 -8.89
C LYS A 8 -6.88 13.20 -8.38
N LYS A 9 -7.09 13.05 -7.08
CA LYS A 9 -7.32 11.82 -6.33
C LYS A 9 -8.66 11.97 -5.60
N THR A 10 -9.71 11.44 -6.21
CA THR A 10 -11.09 11.74 -5.82
C THR A 10 -11.60 10.88 -4.67
N ILE A 11 -10.81 9.93 -4.18
CA ILE A 11 -11.20 8.98 -3.14
C ILE A 11 -10.32 9.16 -1.92
N GLY A 12 -10.97 9.16 -0.76
CA GLY A 12 -10.36 9.41 0.54
C GLY A 12 -10.10 10.88 0.83
N LEU A 13 -9.68 11.12 2.06
CA LEU A 13 -9.21 12.41 2.54
C LEU A 13 -7.70 12.47 2.38
N TYR A 14 -7.20 13.64 1.96
CA TYR A 14 -5.77 13.91 1.88
C TYR A 14 -5.46 15.12 2.76
N ILE A 15 -4.66 14.91 3.80
CA ILE A 15 -4.28 15.94 4.76
C ILE A 15 -2.80 16.24 4.62
N PHE A 16 -2.43 17.51 4.50
CA PHE A 16 -1.02 17.91 4.45
C PHE A 16 -0.47 18.17 5.85
N ASP A 17 0.59 17.45 6.23
CA ASP A 17 1.36 17.69 7.45
C ASP A 17 2.51 18.65 7.10
N GLU A 18 2.37 19.92 7.51
CA GLU A 18 3.37 20.97 7.21
C GLU A 18 4.72 20.72 7.89
N GLU A 19 4.73 20.13 9.08
CA GLU A 19 5.96 19.87 9.84
C GLU A 19 6.78 18.77 9.19
N LYS A 20 6.12 17.68 8.81
CA LYS A 20 6.75 16.53 8.17
C LYS A 20 6.89 16.68 6.66
N LYS A 21 6.19 17.64 6.06
CA LYS A 21 6.13 17.88 4.61
C LYS A 21 5.67 16.63 3.86
N ILE A 22 4.59 16.02 4.32
CA ILE A 22 3.99 14.82 3.71
C ILE A 22 2.48 15.01 3.57
N PHE A 23 1.87 14.31 2.62
CA PHE A 23 0.42 14.07 2.65
C PHE A 23 0.15 12.77 3.38
N THR A 24 -0.93 12.73 4.15
CA THR A 24 -1.48 11.49 4.71
C THR A 24 -2.85 11.24 4.11
N SER A 25 -3.18 9.97 3.90
CA SER A 25 -4.48 9.60 3.38
C SER A 25 -5.04 8.37 4.07
N ASP A 26 -6.36 8.39 4.29
CA ASP A 26 -7.15 7.34 4.92
C ASP A 26 -7.77 6.34 3.92
N VAL A 27 -7.43 6.47 2.63
CA VAL A 27 -7.85 5.52 1.59
C VAL A 27 -7.55 4.10 2.05
N GLU A 28 -8.57 3.26 2.01
CA GLU A 28 -8.46 1.84 2.32
C GLU A 28 -7.69 1.11 1.23
N ILE A 29 -6.66 0.39 1.66
CA ILE A 29 -5.80 -0.43 0.80
C ILE A 29 -5.77 -1.83 1.38
N THR A 30 -6.02 -2.84 0.56
CA THR A 30 -5.90 -4.25 0.97
C THR A 30 -4.89 -4.94 0.09
N LEU A 31 -3.85 -5.50 0.70
CA LEU A 31 -2.79 -6.23 0.02
C LEU A 31 -3.05 -7.73 0.14
N GLY A 32 -3.00 -8.43 -0.99
CA GLY A 32 -3.07 -9.89 -1.04
C GLY A 32 -1.67 -10.48 -1.13
N ILE A 33 -1.29 -11.29 -0.13
CA ILE A 33 -0.07 -12.09 -0.19
C ILE A 33 -0.40 -13.58 -0.23
N LYS A 34 0.46 -14.36 -0.88
CA LYS A 34 0.33 -15.81 -1.01
C LYS A 34 1.51 -16.51 -0.38
N LYS A 35 1.22 -17.55 0.40
CA LYS A 35 2.26 -18.42 0.97
C LYS A 35 2.86 -19.29 -0.13
N LEU A 36 4.17 -19.20 -0.34
CA LEU A 36 4.89 -20.05 -1.30
C LEU A 36 5.47 -21.29 -0.62
N LYS A 37 6.03 -21.11 0.57
CA LYS A 37 6.56 -22.17 1.44
C LYS A 37 6.60 -21.65 2.87
N ASP A 38 6.95 -22.51 3.83
CA ASP A 38 7.15 -22.07 5.20
C ASP A 38 8.20 -20.95 5.27
N GLY A 39 7.80 -19.84 5.89
CA GLY A 39 8.65 -18.67 6.04
C GLY A 39 8.73 -17.74 4.83
N LEU A 40 8.01 -17.98 3.74
CA LEU A 40 8.09 -17.17 2.51
C LEU A 40 6.73 -16.92 1.86
N TYR A 41 6.44 -15.63 1.64
CA TYR A 41 5.23 -15.12 1.03
C TYR A 41 5.56 -14.23 -0.17
N LYS A 42 4.61 -14.09 -1.10
CA LYS A 42 4.72 -13.26 -2.30
C LYS A 42 3.50 -12.36 -2.42
N ALA A 43 3.69 -11.10 -2.81
CA ALA A 43 2.58 -10.21 -3.17
C ALA A 43 1.92 -10.67 -4.48
N GLU A 44 0.60 -10.76 -4.51
CA GLU A 44 -0.16 -11.20 -5.70
C GLU A 44 -1.09 -10.10 -6.23
N TYR A 45 -1.72 -9.32 -5.36
CA TYR A 45 -2.61 -8.25 -5.77
C TYR A 45 -2.69 -7.15 -4.71
N TYR A 46 -3.29 -6.03 -5.10
CA TYR A 46 -3.80 -5.04 -4.17
C TYR A 46 -5.18 -4.55 -4.60
N PHE A 47 -6.00 -4.21 -3.62
CA PHE A 47 -7.21 -3.43 -3.80
C PHE A 47 -6.91 -1.98 -3.44
N PHE A 48 -7.13 -1.08 -4.40
CA PHE A 48 -6.97 0.37 -4.24
C PHE A 48 -8.04 1.06 -5.07
N ASP A 49 -8.65 2.12 -4.54
CA ASP A 49 -9.64 2.92 -5.30
C ASP A 49 -10.87 2.07 -5.75
N GLY A 50 -11.20 1.02 -5.00
CA GLY A 50 -12.31 0.11 -5.36
C GLY A 50 -11.99 -0.82 -6.54
N TYR A 51 -10.74 -0.87 -7.01
CA TYR A 51 -10.28 -1.76 -8.06
C TYR A 51 -9.26 -2.76 -7.52
N GLU A 52 -9.43 -4.02 -7.91
CA GLU A 52 -8.41 -5.05 -7.75
C GLU A 52 -7.37 -4.90 -8.86
N THR A 53 -6.09 -4.89 -8.49
CA THR A 53 -5.00 -4.95 -9.44
C THR A 53 -4.10 -6.14 -9.10
N GLY A 54 -4.04 -7.10 -10.02
CA GLY A 54 -3.06 -8.19 -9.96
C GLY A 54 -1.66 -7.66 -10.27
N LEU A 55 -0.68 -8.13 -9.51
CA LEU A 55 0.73 -7.83 -9.74
C LEU A 55 1.27 -8.72 -10.86
N SER A 56 1.91 -8.12 -11.86
CA SER A 56 2.50 -8.85 -12.97
C SER A 56 3.70 -9.70 -12.51
N GLU A 57 4.10 -10.68 -13.33
CA GLU A 57 5.28 -11.51 -13.04
C GLU A 57 6.58 -10.69 -12.93
N ASP A 58 6.62 -9.49 -13.51
CA ASP A 58 7.75 -8.57 -13.45
C ASP A 58 7.84 -7.82 -12.10
N PHE A 59 6.76 -7.78 -11.33
CA PHE A 59 6.71 -7.17 -10.01
C PHE A 59 6.70 -8.26 -8.94
N GLN A 60 7.90 -8.73 -8.58
CA GLN A 60 8.05 -9.80 -7.60
C GLN A 60 8.49 -9.26 -6.24
N LEU A 61 7.52 -9.00 -5.37
CA LEU A 61 7.77 -8.61 -4.00
C LEU A 61 7.58 -9.82 -3.07
N TYR A 62 8.63 -10.13 -2.29
CA TYR A 62 8.67 -11.29 -1.41
C TYR A 62 8.85 -10.86 0.05
N PHE A 63 8.18 -11.59 0.94
CA PHE A 63 8.22 -11.33 2.37
C PHE A 63 8.62 -12.59 3.13
N GLU A 64 9.75 -12.53 3.81
CA GLU A 64 10.23 -13.61 4.66
C GLU A 64 9.75 -13.44 6.10
N GLY A 65 9.53 -14.57 6.79
CA GLY A 65 9.11 -14.60 8.19
C GLY A 65 7.85 -15.42 8.41
N ASN A 66 7.33 -15.40 9.63
CA ASN A 66 6.01 -15.95 9.90
C ASN A 66 4.90 -15.11 9.25
N GLU A 67 3.66 -15.59 9.28
CA GLU A 67 2.51 -14.91 8.66
C GLU A 67 2.33 -13.45 9.13
N ASN A 68 2.47 -13.18 10.42
CA ASN A 68 2.30 -11.82 10.95
C ASN A 68 3.43 -10.89 10.48
N GLU A 69 4.67 -11.39 10.52
CA GLU A 69 5.84 -10.64 10.03
C GLU A 69 5.73 -10.35 8.53
N ALA A 70 5.23 -11.31 7.73
CA ALA A 70 5.04 -11.14 6.30
C ALA A 70 3.95 -10.09 6.00
N LYS A 71 2.83 -10.13 6.73
CA LYS A 71 1.76 -9.12 6.61
C LYS A 71 2.26 -7.72 6.96
N GLU A 72 3.01 -7.58 8.05
CA GLU A 72 3.59 -6.30 8.47
C GLU A 72 4.57 -5.75 7.42
N LYS A 73 5.48 -6.60 6.91
CA LYS A 73 6.40 -6.21 5.83
C LYS A 73 5.66 -5.79 4.56
N ALA A 74 4.59 -6.50 4.19
CA ALA A 74 3.76 -6.12 3.05
C ALA A 74 3.14 -4.73 3.24
N ILE A 75 2.56 -4.47 4.41
CA ILE A 75 1.98 -3.16 4.75
C ILE A 75 3.03 -2.05 4.66
N LEU A 76 4.21 -2.27 5.25
CA LEU A 76 5.29 -1.28 5.24
C LEU A 76 5.79 -0.99 3.83
N SER A 77 5.90 -2.02 2.99
CA SER A 77 6.43 -1.90 1.62
C SER A 77 5.62 -0.95 0.74
N TRP A 78 4.32 -0.76 1.00
CA TRP A 78 3.47 0.12 0.22
C TRP A 78 3.92 1.58 0.23
N ASN A 79 4.45 2.03 1.37
CA ASN A 79 4.90 3.41 1.54
C ASN A 79 6.43 3.56 1.32
N GLU A 80 7.17 2.50 1.00
CA GLU A 80 8.62 2.58 0.78
C GLU A 80 8.98 3.39 -0.49
N ASP A 81 8.20 3.25 -1.55
CA ASP A 81 8.30 4.04 -2.78
C ASP A 81 7.04 4.90 -2.96
N ALA A 82 6.78 5.75 -1.97
CA ALA A 82 5.58 6.57 -1.89
C ALA A 82 5.41 7.46 -3.14
N GLU A 83 4.18 7.53 -3.65
CA GLU A 83 3.82 8.46 -4.72
C GLU A 83 4.09 9.91 -4.29
N ILE A 84 4.70 10.69 -5.19
CA ILE A 84 4.99 12.10 -4.95
C ILE A 84 3.91 12.99 -5.58
N PHE A 85 3.33 13.88 -4.78
CA PHE A 85 2.45 14.95 -5.24
C PHE A 85 3.03 16.31 -4.87
N MET A 86 3.26 17.16 -5.89
CA MET A 86 3.85 18.50 -5.73
C MET A 86 5.18 18.52 -4.95
N GLY A 87 5.97 17.46 -5.06
CA GLY A 87 7.27 17.34 -4.37
C GLY A 87 7.19 16.79 -2.95
N TYR A 88 6.02 16.37 -2.49
CA TYR A 88 5.81 15.76 -1.18
C TYR A 88 5.26 14.34 -1.31
N PRO A 89 5.73 13.38 -0.49
CA PRO A 89 5.23 12.00 -0.54
C PRO A 89 3.82 11.91 0.03
N ILE A 90 3.05 10.98 -0.52
CA ILE A 90 1.72 10.58 -0.02
C ILE A 90 1.89 9.29 0.78
N ILE A 91 1.54 9.34 2.06
CA ILE A 91 1.59 8.21 2.97
C ILE A 91 0.18 7.72 3.25
N TYR A 92 -0.09 6.47 2.90
CA TYR A 92 -1.37 5.83 3.19
C TYR A 92 -1.33 5.21 4.59
N THR A 93 -2.34 5.51 5.41
CA THR A 93 -2.38 5.08 6.82
C THR A 93 -3.32 3.91 7.06
N ASN A 94 -4.21 3.62 6.10
CA ASN A 94 -5.26 2.62 6.23
C ASN A 94 -4.99 1.41 5.32
N ILE A 95 -3.91 0.69 5.62
CA ILE A 95 -3.41 -0.44 4.82
C ILE A 95 -3.58 -1.75 5.60
N TYR A 96 -4.21 -2.72 4.95
CA TYR A 96 -4.45 -4.06 5.46
C TYR A 96 -3.74 -5.08 4.58
N CYS A 97 -3.44 -6.24 5.16
CA CYS A 97 -2.86 -7.36 4.41
C CYS A 97 -3.56 -8.66 4.78
N GLU A 98 -3.95 -9.41 3.76
CA GLU A 98 -4.59 -10.71 3.87
C GLU A 98 -3.78 -11.79 3.16
N ILE A 99 -3.96 -13.03 3.63
CA ILE A 99 -3.37 -14.19 2.96
C ILE A 99 -4.41 -14.81 2.05
N GLU A 100 -4.06 -14.92 0.77
CA GLU A 100 -4.83 -15.70 -0.17
C GLU A 100 -4.73 -17.19 0.22
N ASN A 101 -5.83 -17.73 0.72
CA ASN A 101 -5.95 -19.16 0.96
C ASN A 101 -6.35 -19.82 -0.36
N VAL A 102 -5.44 -20.64 -0.91
CA VAL A 102 -5.73 -21.53 -2.04
C VAL A 102 -6.49 -22.75 -1.56
#